data_AF-A0A2E7L4V5-F1
#
_entry.id   AF-A0A2E7L4V5-F1
#
_cell.length_a   1.000
_cell.length_b   1.000
_cell.length_c   1.000
_cell.angle_alpha   90.00
_cell.angle_beta   90.00
_cell.angle_gamma   90.00
#
_symmetry.space_group_name_H-M   'P 1'
#
loop_
_entity.id
_entity.type
_entity.pdbx_description
1 polymer ?
#
loop_
_entity_poly.entity_id
_entity_poly.type
_entity_poly.pdbx_seq_one_letter_code
_entity_poly.pdbx_strand_id
1 'polypeptide(L)'
;MAVSRYLLVIVSVSALLVSLLAVPLAAAASVDTVLQAENVALSAGHAPLAVVDDLAFLRRASADLTGRIPDRTQVDEFLSWPVSERRARLIDPLTVGQRFADRWAFFFSDLSATCQSRCGAPRAMERTGGCDVP
;
A
#
# COMPACT_ATOMS: atom_id res chain seq x y z
N MET A 1 27.50 43.82 16.90
CA MET A 1 26.95 43.55 15.55
C MET A 1 26.78 42.06 15.22
N ALA A 2 27.61 41.14 15.73
CA ALA A 2 27.50 39.69 15.44
C ALA A 2 26.24 39.01 16.02
N VAL A 3 25.82 39.38 17.24
CA VAL A 3 24.66 38.78 17.93
C VAL A 3 23.33 39.08 17.22
N SER A 4 23.17 40.30 16.69
CA SER A 4 21.97 40.70 15.94
C SER A 4 21.86 39.98 14.59
N ARG A 5 22.99 39.71 13.93
CA ARG A 5 23.03 38.89 12.70
C ARG A 5 22.71 37.42 12.99
N TYR A 6 23.16 36.89 14.13
CA TYR A 6 22.87 35.51 14.55
C TYR A 6 21.39 35.32 14.91
N LEU A 7 20.79 36.28 15.63
CA LEU A 7 19.36 36.27 15.97
C LEU A 7 18.46 36.32 14.71
N LEU A 8 18.82 37.15 13.73
CA LEU A 8 18.09 37.22 12.45
C LEU A 8 18.21 35.94 11.62
N VAL A 9 19.35 35.25 11.67
CA VAL A 9 19.54 33.96 11.00
C VAL A 9 18.71 32.88 11.70
N ILE A 10 18.68 32.83 13.03
CA ILE A 10 17.88 31.85 13.77
C ILE A 10 16.38 32.04 13.49
N VAL A 11 15.88 33.28 13.52
CA VAL A 11 14.45 33.57 13.27
C VAL A 11 14.07 33.24 11.83
N SER A 12 14.93 33.52 10.86
CA SER A 12 14.65 33.19 9.46
C SER A 12 14.71 31.69 9.19
N VAL A 13 15.68 30.96 9.76
CA VAL A 13 15.77 29.49 9.64
C VAL A 13 14.60 28.80 10.33
N SER A 14 14.21 29.25 11.52
CA SER A 14 13.04 28.70 12.24
C SER A 14 11.73 29.00 11.52
N ALA A 15 11.55 30.19 10.95
CA ALA A 15 10.39 30.51 10.12
C ALA A 15 10.32 29.66 8.84
N LEU A 16 11.48 29.38 8.21
CA LEU A 16 11.58 28.53 7.03
C LEU A 16 11.26 27.07 7.39
N LEU A 17 11.76 26.57 8.52
CA LEU A 17 11.48 25.24 9.03
C LEU A 17 9.99 25.05 9.35
N VAL A 18 9.37 26.01 10.04
CA VAL A 18 7.93 25.98 10.36
C VAL A 18 7.09 25.99 9.08
N SER A 19 7.45 26.81 8.09
CA SER A 19 6.75 26.85 6.81
C SER A 19 6.90 25.55 6.02
N LEU A 20 8.07 24.89 6.11
CA LEU A 20 8.32 23.59 5.47
C LEU A 20 7.52 22.46 6.14
N LEU A 21 7.38 22.47 7.46
CA LEU A 21 6.56 21.52 8.21
C LEU A 21 5.05 21.76 8.09
N ALA A 22 4.63 22.98 7.77
CA ALA A 22 3.22 23.38 7.68
C ALA A 22 2.59 23.13 6.30
N VAL A 23 3.31 22.52 5.35
CA VAL A 23 2.75 22.16 4.05
C VAL A 23 1.60 21.16 4.31
N PRO A 24 0.34 21.53 4.07
CA PRO A 24 -0.73 20.55 4.10
C PRO A 24 -0.42 19.55 3.00
N LEU A 25 -0.41 18.25 3.33
CA LEU A 25 -0.37 17.17 2.34
C LEU A 25 -1.72 17.13 1.60
N ALA A 26 -2.08 18.21 0.93
CA ALA A 26 -3.22 18.33 0.04
C ALA A 26 -2.86 17.68 -1.29
N ALA A 27 -2.60 16.37 -1.26
CA ALA A 27 -2.38 15.55 -2.43
C ALA A 27 -3.04 14.18 -2.25
N ALA A 28 -4.24 14.18 -1.68
CA ALA A 28 -5.12 13.02 -1.67
C ALA A 28 -6.52 13.51 -2.00
N ALA A 29 -6.79 13.85 -3.26
CA ALA A 29 -8.08 13.42 -3.78
C ALA A 29 -8.16 11.92 -3.42
N SER A 30 -9.19 11.50 -2.68
CA SER A 30 -9.33 10.10 -2.27
C SER A 30 -9.12 9.25 -3.51
N VAL A 31 -8.11 8.37 -3.51
CA VAL A 31 -7.69 7.58 -4.68
C VAL A 31 -8.89 6.99 -5.42
N ASP A 32 -9.93 6.58 -4.67
CA ASP A 32 -11.22 6.12 -5.16
C ASP A 32 -11.92 7.08 -6.14
N THR A 33 -11.85 8.40 -5.92
CA THR A 33 -12.45 9.40 -6.82
C THR A 33 -11.77 9.46 -8.17
N VAL A 34 -10.43 9.36 -8.19
CA VAL A 34 -9.64 9.33 -9.43
C VAL A 34 -9.93 8.03 -10.17
N LEU A 35 -9.90 6.90 -9.48
CA LEU A 35 -10.22 5.60 -10.05
C LEU A 35 -11.64 5.55 -10.61
N GLN A 36 -12.61 6.12 -9.89
CA GLN A 36 -13.99 6.17 -10.34
C GLN A 36 -14.14 7.03 -11.60
N ALA A 37 -13.46 8.18 -11.67
CA ALA A 37 -13.46 9.04 -12.84
C ALA A 37 -12.85 8.34 -14.07
N GLU A 38 -11.72 7.63 -13.89
CA GLU A 38 -11.08 6.87 -14.96
C GLU A 38 -11.93 5.70 -15.43
N ASN A 39 -12.55 4.93 -14.52
CA ASN A 39 -13.42 3.82 -14.87
C ASN A 39 -14.62 4.28 -15.72
N VAL A 40 -15.20 5.43 -15.37
CA VAL A 40 -16.29 6.07 -16.15
C VAL A 40 -15.78 6.50 -17.53
N ALA A 41 -14.63 7.18 -17.60
CA ALA A 41 -14.06 7.66 -18.86
C ALA A 41 -13.71 6.52 -19.83
N LEU A 42 -13.19 5.41 -19.30
CA LEU A 42 -12.79 4.23 -20.09
C LEU A 42 -13.96 3.30 -20.43
N SER A 43 -15.18 3.58 -19.92
CA SER A 43 -16.31 2.63 -19.97
C SER A 43 -15.91 1.23 -19.50
N ALA A 44 -14.93 1.17 -18.59
CA ALA A 44 -14.47 -0.07 -18.01
C ALA A 44 -15.59 -0.52 -17.06
N GLY A 45 -16.41 -1.49 -17.48
CA GLY A 45 -17.60 -1.96 -16.77
C GLY A 45 -17.35 -2.67 -15.44
N HIS A 46 -16.35 -2.22 -14.68
CA HIS A 46 -16.00 -2.75 -13.37
C HIS A 46 -16.76 -1.95 -12.31
N ALA A 47 -17.97 -2.40 -11.98
CA ALA A 47 -18.62 -1.95 -10.77
C ALA A 47 -17.82 -2.43 -9.54
N PRO A 48 -17.71 -1.61 -8.47
CA PRO A 48 -17.11 -2.06 -7.22
C PRO A 48 -17.79 -3.34 -6.73
N LEU A 49 -16.98 -4.31 -6.30
CA LEU A 49 -17.51 -5.52 -5.69
C LEU A 49 -18.17 -5.20 -4.35
N ALA A 50 -19.15 -6.01 -3.97
CA ALA A 50 -19.78 -5.89 -2.66
C ALA A 50 -18.74 -6.03 -1.54
N VAL A 51 -18.97 -5.29 -0.44
CA VAL A 51 -18.13 -5.37 0.75
C VAL A 51 -18.13 -6.81 1.27
N VAL A 52 -16.92 -7.33 1.49
CA VAL A 52 -16.74 -8.70 1.97
C VAL A 52 -17.07 -8.82 3.45
N ASP A 53 -17.55 -10.00 3.87
CA ASP A 53 -17.77 -10.35 5.28
C ASP A 53 -16.49 -10.25 6.13
N ASP A 54 -16.64 -10.12 7.44
CA ASP A 54 -15.55 -9.94 8.41
C ASP A 54 -14.56 -11.12 8.42
N LEU A 55 -15.04 -12.37 8.37
CA LEU A 55 -14.15 -13.53 8.33
C LEU A 55 -13.45 -13.65 6.98
N ALA A 56 -14.14 -13.31 5.90
CA ALA A 56 -13.55 -13.24 4.57
C ALA A 56 -12.48 -12.13 4.50
N PHE A 57 -12.71 -11.01 5.16
CA PHE A 57 -11.75 -9.92 5.30
C PHE A 57 -10.50 -10.37 6.06
N LEU A 58 -10.67 -10.95 7.25
CA LEU A 58 -9.55 -11.47 8.05
C LEU A 58 -8.69 -12.44 7.24
N ARG A 59 -9.30 -13.42 6.57
CA ARG A 59 -8.57 -14.39 5.74
C ARG A 59 -7.78 -13.73 4.62
N ARG A 60 -8.38 -12.78 3.89
CA ARG A 60 -7.72 -12.07 2.79
C ARG A 60 -6.59 -11.19 3.30
N ALA A 61 -6.85 -10.35 4.30
CA ALA A 61 -5.86 -9.47 4.89
C ALA A 61 -4.64 -10.24 5.42
N SER A 62 -4.85 -11.35 6.14
CA SER A 62 -3.76 -12.19 6.62
C SER A 62 -2.97 -12.83 5.47
N ALA A 63 -3.67 -13.39 4.46
CA ALA A 63 -3.01 -14.02 3.32
C ALA A 63 -2.21 -13.02 2.48
N ASP A 64 -2.72 -11.81 2.29
CA ASP A 64 -2.08 -10.78 1.47
C ASP A 64 -0.88 -10.17 2.21
N LEU A 65 -1.06 -9.76 3.47
CA LEU A 65 -0.04 -9.05 4.24
C LEU A 65 1.06 -9.97 4.75
N THR A 66 0.72 -11.19 5.17
CA THR A 66 1.68 -12.11 5.82
C THR A 66 1.94 -13.39 5.03
N GLY A 67 1.17 -13.65 3.96
CA GLY A 67 1.29 -14.89 3.20
C GLY A 67 0.73 -16.13 3.91
N ARG A 68 -0.01 -15.97 5.01
CA ARG A 68 -0.55 -17.10 5.79
C ARG A 68 -2.03 -16.95 6.11
N ILE A 69 -2.68 -18.10 6.27
CA ILE A 69 -4.06 -18.19 6.76
C ILE A 69 -4.06 -17.97 8.28
N PRO A 70 -5.02 -17.20 8.82
CA PRO A 70 -5.12 -16.94 10.25
C PRO A 70 -5.36 -18.23 11.02
N ASP A 71 -4.77 -18.33 12.21
CA ASP A 71 -5.05 -19.45 13.12
C ASP A 71 -6.37 -19.22 13.89
N ARG A 72 -6.81 -20.24 14.62
CA ARG A 72 -8.06 -20.16 15.38
C ARG A 72 -8.02 -19.10 16.49
N THR A 73 -6.88 -18.92 17.15
CA THR A 73 -6.74 -17.93 18.23
C THR A 73 -6.85 -16.50 17.69
N GLN A 74 -6.30 -16.25 16.50
CA GLN A 74 -6.41 -14.97 15.80
C GLN A 74 -7.84 -14.70 15.33
N VAL A 75 -8.58 -15.73 14.91
CA VAL A 75 -10.00 -15.61 14.57
C VAL A 75 -10.81 -15.22 15.80
N ASP A 76 -10.60 -15.93 16.92
CA ASP A 76 -11.32 -15.67 18.17
C ASP A 76 -11.01 -14.27 18.71
N GLU A 77 -9.74 -13.84 18.66
CA GLU A 77 -9.31 -12.49 19.03
C GLU A 77 -9.95 -11.42 18.14
N PHE A 78 -9.93 -11.60 16.81
CA PHE A 78 -10.54 -10.66 15.87
C PHE A 78 -12.04 -10.50 16.08
N LEU A 79 -12.75 -11.61 16.37
CA LEU A 79 -14.19 -11.59 16.65
C LEU A 79 -14.52 -10.96 18.01
N SER A 80 -13.57 -10.94 18.95
CA SER A 80 -13.75 -10.31 20.27
C SER A 80 -13.82 -8.78 20.20
N TRP A 81 -13.29 -8.16 19.15
CA TRP A 81 -13.27 -6.70 19.00
C TRP A 81 -14.59 -6.15 18.45
N PRO A 82 -14.94 -4.87 18.71
CA PRO A 82 -16.12 -4.23 18.13
C PRO A 82 -16.12 -4.26 16.60
N VAL A 83 -17.28 -4.52 15.97
CA VAL A 83 -17.44 -4.63 14.50
C VAL A 83 -16.94 -3.38 13.77
N SER A 84 -17.15 -2.20 14.34
CA SER A 84 -16.73 -0.92 13.77
C SER A 84 -15.22 -0.71 13.74
N GLU A 85 -14.48 -1.35 14.66
CA GLU A 85 -13.04 -1.08 14.87
C GLU A 85 -12.15 -2.25 14.45
N ARG A 86 -12.68 -3.49 14.44
CA ARG A 86 -11.88 -4.71 14.26
C ARG A 86 -11.06 -4.72 12.98
N ARG A 87 -11.58 -4.17 11.88
CA ARG A 87 -10.90 -4.15 10.58
C ARG A 87 -9.68 -3.23 10.59
N ALA A 88 -9.82 -2.04 11.18
CA ALA A 88 -8.72 -1.11 11.33
C ALA A 88 -7.68 -1.66 12.31
N ARG A 89 -8.12 -2.16 13.47
CA ARG A 89 -7.25 -2.77 14.49
C ARG A 89 -6.46 -3.97 14.00
N LEU A 90 -6.99 -4.74 13.05
CA LEU A 90 -6.30 -5.93 12.52
C LEU A 90 -5.02 -5.57 11.75
N ILE A 91 -4.96 -4.40 11.12
CA ILE A 91 -3.85 -4.06 10.20
C ILE A 91 -2.54 -3.81 10.96
N ASP A 92 -2.61 -3.14 12.11
CA ASP A 92 -1.43 -2.80 12.92
C ASP A 92 -0.60 -4.04 13.31
N PRO A 93 -1.16 -5.09 13.95
CA PRO A 93 -0.39 -6.27 14.32
C PRO A 93 0.13 -7.05 13.09
N LEU A 94 -0.61 -7.04 11.98
CA LEU A 94 -0.19 -7.73 10.75
C LEU A 94 0.99 -7.05 10.06
N THR A 95 1.13 -5.72 10.18
CA THR A 95 2.17 -4.95 9.50
C THR A 95 3.44 -4.78 10.33
N VAL A 96 3.34 -4.78 11.66
CA VAL A 96 4.50 -4.66 12.57
C VAL A 96 5.32 -5.96 12.65
N GLY A 97 4.71 -7.12 12.38
CA GLY A 97 5.39 -8.42 12.51
C GLY A 97 6.47 -8.70 11.45
N GLN A 98 7.50 -9.46 11.81
CA GLN A 98 8.58 -9.88 10.89
C GLN A 98 8.07 -10.59 9.63
N ARG A 99 6.98 -11.35 9.75
CA ARG A 99 6.38 -12.07 8.61
C ARG A 99 5.92 -11.14 7.48
N PHE A 100 5.50 -9.93 7.82
CA PHE A 100 5.17 -8.92 6.81
C PHE A 100 6.42 -8.55 6.01
N ALA A 101 7.51 -8.20 6.70
CA ALA A 101 8.77 -7.86 6.06
C ALA A 101 9.28 -8.99 5.15
N ASP A 102 9.27 -10.23 5.63
CA ASP A 102 9.71 -11.40 4.85
C ASP A 102 8.86 -11.61 3.59
N ARG A 103 7.52 -11.55 3.73
CA ARG A 103 6.57 -11.73 2.62
C ARG A 103 6.79 -10.69 1.53
N TRP A 104 6.91 -9.42 1.92
CA TRP A 104 7.06 -8.32 0.97
C TRP A 104 8.47 -8.23 0.39
N ALA A 105 9.51 -8.57 1.15
CA ALA A 105 10.87 -8.69 0.64
C ALA A 105 10.94 -9.72 -0.50
N PHE A 106 10.34 -10.90 -0.29
CA PHE A 106 10.27 -11.92 -1.33
C PHE A 106 9.47 -11.46 -2.55
N PHE A 107 8.28 -10.88 -2.32
CA PHE A 107 7.43 -10.37 -3.39
C PHE A 107 8.14 -9.34 -4.27
N PHE A 108 8.81 -8.34 -3.66
CA PHE A 108 9.55 -7.33 -4.42
C PHE A 108 10.82 -7.89 -5.08
N SER A 109 11.47 -8.88 -4.47
CA SER A 109 12.58 -9.60 -5.11
C SER A 109 12.12 -10.30 -6.40
N ASP A 110 10.94 -10.93 -6.39
CA ASP A 110 10.39 -11.59 -7.58
C ASP A 110 9.99 -10.59 -8.67
N LEU A 111 9.35 -9.48 -8.28
CA LEU A 111 9.01 -8.40 -9.20
C LEU A 111 10.25 -7.81 -9.89
N SER A 112 11.32 -7.59 -9.12
CA SER A 112 12.57 -7.06 -9.66
C SER A 112 13.34 -8.09 -10.51
N ALA A 113 13.32 -9.37 -10.14
CA ALA A 113 13.92 -10.45 -10.93
C ALA A 113 13.21 -10.68 -12.29
N THR A 114 11.88 -10.54 -12.32
CA THR A 114 11.11 -10.63 -13.56
C THR A 114 11.42 -9.47 -14.52
N CYS A 115 11.71 -8.29 -13.98
CA CYS A 115 12.16 -7.16 -14.78
C CYS A 115 13.54 -7.42 -15.39
N GLN A 116 14.47 -8.01 -14.62
CA GLN A 116 15.81 -8.35 -15.12
C GLN A 116 15.79 -9.40 -16.25
N SER A 117 14.90 -10.39 -16.16
CA SER A 117 14.79 -11.45 -17.17
C SER A 117 14.02 -11.02 -18.44
N ARG A 118 13.19 -9.97 -18.37
CA ARG A 118 12.44 -9.43 -19.51
C ARG A 118 13.08 -8.23 -20.21
N CYS A 119 13.93 -7.47 -19.52
CA CYS A 119 14.59 -6.27 -20.09
C CYS A 119 15.80 -6.58 -20.99
N GLY A 120 16.10 -7.85 -21.27
CA GLY A 120 17.21 -8.27 -22.15
C GLY A 120 16.80 -8.74 -23.55
N ALA A 121 15.51 -8.82 -23.88
CA ALA A 121 15.05 -9.34 -25.18
C ALA A 121 14.23 -8.30 -25.94
N PRO A 122 14.65 -7.82 -27.13
CA PRO A 122 13.77 -7.05 -27.99
C PRO A 122 12.66 -7.98 -28.50
N ARG A 123 11.47 -7.94 -27.89
CA ARG A 123 10.30 -8.59 -28.47
C ARG A 123 9.55 -7.58 -29.32
N ALA A 124 9.68 -7.76 -30.63
CA ALA A 124 8.61 -7.46 -31.55
C ALA A 124 7.33 -8.14 -31.04
N MET A 125 6.27 -7.34 -30.92
CA MET A 125 4.93 -7.76 -30.52
C MET A 125 4.33 -8.62 -31.63
N GLU A 126 4.60 -9.92 -31.61
CA GLU A 126 3.88 -10.89 -32.43
C GLU A 126 2.87 -11.64 -31.55
N ARG A 127 1.59 -11.35 -31.80
CA ARG A 127 0.43 -11.97 -31.15
C ARG A 127 0.21 -13.36 -31.75
N THR A 128 0.88 -14.40 -31.27
CA THR A 128 0.39 -15.78 -31.43
C THR A 128 1.14 -16.74 -30.52
N GLY A 129 0.39 -17.53 -29.74
CA GLY A 129 0.75 -18.90 -29.41
C GLY A 129 1.67 -19.13 -28.22
N GLY A 130 1.11 -19.76 -27.19
CA GLY A 130 1.77 -20.84 -26.43
C GLY A 130 2.94 -20.44 -25.54
N CYS A 131 2.69 -20.39 -24.23
CA CYS A 131 3.76 -20.72 -23.29
C CYS A 131 3.78 -22.23 -23.13
N ASP A 132 4.67 -22.91 -23.86
CA ASP A 132 5.11 -24.25 -23.49
C ASP A 132 5.89 -24.14 -22.18
N VAL A 133 5.38 -24.81 -21.15
CA VAL A 133 6.03 -25.03 -19.85
C VAL A 133 6.52 -26.48 -19.86
N PRO A 134 7.76 -26.77 -19.43
CA PRO A 134 8.26 -28.14 -19.34
C PRO A 134 7.45 -29.01 -18.38
#